data_AF-A0A1H6Y6Y0-F1
#
_entry.id   AF-A0A1H6Y6Y0-F1
#
_cell.length_a   1.000
_cell.length_b   1.000
_cell.length_c   1.000
_cell.angle_alpha   90.00
_cell.angle_beta   90.00
_cell.angle_gamma   90.00
#
_symmetry.space_group_name_H-M   'P 1'
#
loop_
_entity.id
_entity.type
_entity.pdbx_description
1 polymer ?
#
loop_
_entity_poly.entity_id
_entity_poly.type
_entity_poly.pdbx_seq_one_letter_code
_entity_poly.pdbx_strand_id
1 'polypeptide(L)' 'WGVELGKELGKNLYGRLTAYEAPPAEDSSTQGLIDYFRGRHRG' A
#
# COMPACT_ATOMS: atom_id res chain seq x y z
N TRP A 1 -16.18 13.61 -9.89
CA TRP A 1 -16.47 12.32 -9.26
C TRP A 1 -15.41 11.24 -9.54
N GLY A 2 -14.70 11.21 -10.68
CA GLY A 2 -13.78 10.11 -11.01
C GLY A 2 -12.44 10.02 -10.26
N VAL A 3 -12.11 10.95 -9.36
CA VAL A 3 -10.77 11.00 -8.72
C VAL A 3 -10.77 10.61 -7.24
N GLU A 4 -11.95 10.55 -6.61
CA GLU A 4 -12.05 10.36 -5.16
C GLU A 4 -11.61 8.95 -4.73
N LEU A 5 -11.96 7.92 -5.51
CA LEU A 5 -11.50 6.55 -5.27
C LEU A 5 -9.97 6.46 -5.30
N GLY A 6 -9.32 7.08 -6.30
CA GLY A 6 -7.86 7.10 -6.40
C GLY A 6 -7.19 7.79 -5.22
N LYS A 7 -7.78 8.88 -4.71
CA LYS A 7 -7.28 9.59 -3.52
C LYS A 7 -7.40 8.73 -2.27
N GLU A 8 -8.52 8.04 -2.09
CA GLU A 8 -8.75 7.17 -0.92
C GLU A 8 -7.80 5.98 -0.93
N LEU A 9 -7.70 5.27 -2.06
CA LEU A 9 -6.77 4.16 -2.24
C LEU A 9 -5.32 4.60 -2.03
N GLY A 10 -4.93 5.77 -2.57
CA GLY A 10 -3.59 6.31 -2.41
C GLY A 10 -3.20 6.57 -0.95
N LYS A 11 -4.10 7.12 -0.13
CA LYS A 11 -3.87 7.33 1.30
C LYS A 11 -3.67 6.01 2.04
N ASN A 12 -4.55 5.03 1.76
CA ASN A 12 -4.50 3.70 2.37
C ASN A 12 -3.23 2.93 1.98
N LEU A 13 -2.80 3.04 0.72
CA LEU A 13 -1.57 2.43 0.22
C LEU A 13 -0.34 3.08 0.86
N TYR A 14 -0.29 4.41 0.89
CA TYR A 14 0.83 5.15 1.48
C TYR A 14 1.07 4.76 2.94
N GLY A 15 0.00 4.62 3.73
CA GLY A 15 0.10 4.13 5.11
C GLY A 15 0.75 2.75 5.19
N ARG A 16 0.34 1.82 4.33
CA ARG A 16 0.92 0.46 4.27
C ARG A 16 2.37 0.43 3.80
N LEU A 17 2.78 1.34 2.91
CA LEU A 17 4.17 1.43 2.45
C LEU A 17 5.13 1.94 3.55
N THR A 18 4.64 2.83 4.43
CA THR A 18 5.49 3.58 5.37
C THR A 18 5.39 3.10 6.83
N ALA A 19 4.28 2.49 7.24
CA ALA A 19 4.12 1.97 8.61
C ALA A 19 5.11 0.84 8.93
N TYR A 20 5.45 0.62 10.20
CA TYR A 20 6.29 -0.52 10.60
C TYR A 20 5.51 -1.83 10.50
N GLU A 21 4.34 -1.87 11.13
CA GLU A 21 3.33 -2.91 10.98
C GLU A 21 2.10 -2.32 10.28
N ALA A 22 1.56 -3.06 9.32
CA ALA A 22 0.35 -2.68 8.60
C ALA A 22 -0.52 -3.93 8.38
N PRO A 23 -1.86 -3.80 8.43
CA PRO A 23 -2.74 -4.89 8.05
C PRO A 23 -2.53 -5.22 6.56
N PRO A 24 -2.78 -6.49 6.16
CA PRO A 24 -2.70 -6.88 4.76
C PRO A 24 -3.55 -6.00 3.85
N ALA A 25 -3.14 -5.86 2.60
CA ALA A 25 -3.98 -5.29 1.56
C ALA A 25 -5.20 -6.20 1.29
N GLU A 26 -6.26 -5.62 0.75
CA GLU A 26 -7.52 -6.32 0.48
C GLU A 26 -7.38 -7.35 -0.65
N ASP A 27 -6.39 -7.16 -1.53
CA ASP A 27 -6.09 -8.07 -2.64
C ASP A 27 -4.60 -8.47 -2.66
N SER A 28 -4.34 -9.66 -3.20
CA SER A 28 -3.00 -10.25 -3.24
C SER A 28 -2.03 -9.53 -4.17
N SER A 29 -2.54 -8.88 -5.24
CA SER A 29 -1.69 -8.17 -6.19
C SER A 29 -1.09 -6.91 -5.56
N THR A 30 -1.92 -6.14 -4.86
CA THR A 30 -1.49 -4.97 -4.09
C THR A 30 -0.56 -5.39 -2.95
N GLN A 31 -0.87 -6.50 -2.25
CA GLN A 31 0.00 -7.00 -1.19
C GLN A 31 1.40 -7.34 -1.71
N GLY A 32 1.50 -8.07 -2.83
CA GLY A 32 2.80 -8.43 -3.42
C GLY A 32 3.63 -7.21 -3.85
N LEU A 33 2.98 -6.16 -4.36
CA LEU A 33 3.66 -4.91 -4.71
C LEU A 33 4.16 -4.14 -3.47
N ILE A 34 3.37 -4.13 -2.39
CA ILE A 34 3.80 -3.56 -1.10
C ILE A 34 5.03 -4.30 -0.58
N ASP A 35 5.02 -5.63 -0.59
CA ASP A 35 6.13 -6.45 -0.10
C ASP A 35 7.40 -6.23 -0.92
N TYR A 36 7.28 -6.22 -2.25
CA TYR A 36 8.37 -5.90 -3.16
C TYR A 36 8.98 -4.52 -2.87
N PHE A 37 8.14 -3.49 -2.69
CA PHE A 37 8.61 -2.14 -2.37
C PHE A 37 9.34 -2.11 -1.03
N ARG A 38 8.74 -2.66 0.03
CA ARG A 38 9.29 -2.60 1.39
C ARG A 38 10.59 -3.38 1.50
N GLY A 39 10.70 -4.56 0.88
CA GLY A 39 11.92 -5.35 0.86
C GLY A 39 13.12 -4.64 0.23
N ARG A 40 12.88 -3.67 -0.67
CA ARG A 40 13.94 -2.88 -1.31
C ARG A 40 14.31 -1.59 -0.56
N HIS A 41 13.41 -1.06 0.27
CA HIS A 41 13.60 0.24 0.95
C HIS A 41 13.80 0.11 2.47
N ARG A 42 13.54 -1.05 3.06
CA ARG A 42 13.61 -1.28 4.52
C ARG A 42 14.52 -2.45 4.91
N GLY A 43 15.60 -2.66 4.15
CA GLY A 43 16.64 -3.63 4.50
C GLY A 43 17.24 -3.39 5.87
#